data_AF-A0A8H5K8B4-F1
#
_entry.id   AF-A0A8H5K8B4-F1
#
_cell.length_a   1.000
_cell.length_b   1.000
_cell.length_c   1.000
_cell.angle_alpha   90.00
_cell.angle_beta   90.00
_cell.angle_gamma   90.00
#
_symmetry.space_group_name_H-M   'P 1'
#
loop_
_entity.id
_entity.type
_entity.pdbx_description
1 polymer ?
#
loop_
_entity_poly.entity_id
_entity_poly.type
_entity_poly.pdbx_seq_one_letter_code
_entity_poly.pdbx_strand_id
1 'polypeptide(L)'
;MIRLFDNIPDFSREALLAVLSLSLCLLYLSIKIIGRLLFSPLRHVPGPSATKLTGATVWLSTIQGRRAYKLEELHKKYGPVVRTGPNEVSISDWRHLRTIYLNTKGMIKNPDFYKAATFVCKDNIFQMIFNIGIKLPGAIGDSYLKREYWREKSYEMVDHFLEKSADDEKYLLTPLATGVEGYLGRKLTHEELVEEAMGYMFAGSGTTSSTLAYLLYELSKPENAPIQERLRTEVLAIPHDDIVTIRNNTYINAVIKETLRAHPTIISTIPRLLTEPLTLGQYTLPSGTVIGMQNWLHHHDASVFPDPKKFVPERWLNETPEMKSALTPFSLGKRNCIGQNLAWQELYWAVSEVMRSGLRFRVAEEMKHWEMEMEDRFNIAPRGRRLMLTASLVD
;
A
#
# COMPACT_ATOMS: atom_id res chain seq x y z
N MET A 1 -39.40 -45.65 19.07
CA MET A 1 -38.54 -45.25 17.93
C MET A 1 -37.25 -44.55 18.41
N ILE A 2 -36.67 -45.02 19.53
CA ILE A 2 -35.39 -44.55 20.11
C ILE A 2 -34.74 -45.80 20.74
N ARG A 3 -34.17 -46.71 19.92
CA ARG A 3 -33.36 -47.88 20.36
C ARG A 3 -32.47 -48.39 19.21
N LEU A 4 -31.93 -47.49 18.38
CA LEU A 4 -31.04 -47.86 17.27
C LEU A 4 -29.55 -47.60 17.57
N PHE A 5 -29.22 -47.10 18.77
CA PHE A 5 -27.86 -46.68 19.10
C PHE A 5 -27.29 -47.32 20.38
N ASP A 6 -28.01 -48.22 21.06
CA ASP A 6 -27.63 -48.70 22.41
C ASP A 6 -26.60 -49.84 22.41
N ASN A 7 -26.23 -50.40 21.25
CA ASN A 7 -25.29 -51.53 21.14
C ASN A 7 -24.03 -51.22 20.32
N ILE A 8 -23.71 -49.95 20.10
CA ILE A 8 -22.51 -49.58 19.35
C ILE A 8 -21.44 -49.15 20.38
N PRO A 9 -20.30 -49.87 20.52
CA PRO A 9 -19.28 -49.57 21.53
C PRO A 9 -18.85 -48.10 21.44
N ASP A 10 -18.58 -47.40 22.55
CA ASP A 10 -18.42 -45.92 22.61
C ASP A 10 -17.55 -45.33 21.48
N PHE A 11 -16.54 -46.06 21.00
CA PHE A 11 -15.70 -45.72 19.84
C PHE A 11 -16.47 -45.44 18.52
N SER A 12 -17.67 -45.98 18.38
CA SER A 12 -18.50 -45.91 17.17
C SER A 12 -19.48 -44.74 17.14
N ARG A 13 -19.95 -44.25 18.31
CA ARG A 13 -20.82 -43.08 18.39
C ARG A 13 -20.02 -41.82 18.10
N GLU A 14 -18.82 -41.69 18.66
CA GLU A 14 -17.92 -40.58 18.37
C GLU A 14 -17.47 -40.58 16.90
N ALA A 15 -17.11 -41.75 16.36
CA ALA A 15 -16.78 -41.89 14.95
C ALA A 15 -17.96 -41.52 14.04
N LEU A 16 -19.19 -41.94 14.38
CA LEU A 16 -20.40 -41.60 13.63
C LEU A 16 -20.69 -40.08 13.68
N LEU A 17 -20.54 -39.45 14.85
CA LEU A 17 -20.71 -38.01 15.01
C LEU A 17 -19.63 -37.23 14.22
N ALA A 18 -18.39 -37.70 14.21
CA ALA A 18 -17.32 -37.12 13.42
C ALA A 18 -17.59 -37.23 11.91
N VAL A 19 -18.05 -38.40 11.44
CA VAL A 19 -18.41 -38.63 10.03
C VAL A 19 -19.61 -37.77 9.62
N LEU A 20 -20.64 -37.68 10.45
CA LEU A 20 -21.80 -36.81 10.20
C LEU A 20 -21.40 -35.34 10.17
N SER A 21 -20.57 -34.90 11.11
CA SER A 21 -20.06 -33.52 11.16
C SER A 21 -19.22 -33.19 9.92
N LEU A 22 -18.32 -34.09 9.52
CA LEU A 22 -17.53 -33.93 8.30
C LEU A 22 -18.42 -33.90 7.05
N SER A 23 -19.42 -34.78 6.98
CA SER A 23 -20.36 -34.84 5.85
C SER A 23 -21.22 -33.57 5.74
N LEU A 24 -21.72 -33.05 6.86
CA LEU A 24 -22.44 -31.78 6.91
C LEU A 24 -21.55 -30.60 6.52
N CYS A 25 -20.30 -30.57 6.99
CA CYS A 25 -19.31 -29.59 6.57
C CYS A 25 -19.05 -29.65 5.05
N LEU A 26 -18.85 -30.84 4.49
CA LEU A 26 -18.65 -31.04 3.05
C LEU A 26 -19.88 -30.63 2.24
N LEU A 27 -21.08 -30.98 2.69
CA LEU A 27 -22.34 -30.57 2.06
C LEU A 27 -22.50 -29.04 2.08
N TYR A 28 -22.26 -28.40 3.24
CA TYR A 28 -22.30 -26.95 3.38
C TYR A 28 -21.30 -26.25 2.45
N LEU A 29 -20.06 -26.74 2.41
CA LEU A 29 -19.03 -26.23 1.51
C LEU A 29 -19.44 -26.42 0.04
N SER A 30 -20.00 -27.57 -0.31
CA SER A 30 -20.50 -27.87 -1.67
C SER A 30 -21.62 -26.91 -2.08
N ILE A 31 -22.61 -26.68 -1.21
CA ILE A 31 -23.69 -25.69 -1.44
C ILE A 31 -23.10 -24.29 -1.66
N LYS A 32 -22.13 -23.87 -0.85
CA LYS A 32 -21.46 -22.58 -1.02
C LYS A 32 -20.68 -22.48 -2.33
N ILE A 33 -19.97 -23.54 -2.73
CA ILE A 33 -19.22 -23.60 -3.99
C ILE A 33 -20.18 -23.49 -5.18
N ILE A 34 -21.22 -24.33 -5.21
CA ILE A 34 -22.25 -24.31 -6.25
C ILE A 34 -22.93 -22.94 -6.31
N GLY A 35 -23.29 -22.39 -5.16
CA GLY A 35 -23.86 -21.05 -5.02
C GLY A 35 -22.98 -19.97 -5.65
N ARG A 36 -21.68 -20.00 -5.38
CA ARG A 36 -20.71 -19.06 -5.94
C ARG A 36 -20.50 -19.23 -7.46
N LEU A 37 -20.52 -20.46 -7.97
CA LEU A 37 -20.32 -20.71 -9.39
C LEU A 37 -21.53 -20.31 -10.24
N LEU A 38 -22.74 -20.62 -9.77
CA LEU A 38 -23.97 -20.45 -10.55
C LEU A 38 -24.68 -19.11 -10.29
N PHE A 39 -24.69 -18.65 -9.04
CA PHE A 39 -25.53 -17.54 -8.58
C PHE A 39 -24.73 -16.34 -8.07
N SER A 40 -23.41 -16.30 -8.28
CA SER A 40 -22.63 -15.12 -7.91
C SER A 40 -23.09 -13.90 -8.72
N PRO A 41 -23.41 -12.78 -8.06
CA PRO A 41 -23.80 -11.55 -8.75
C PRO A 41 -22.65 -10.98 -9.60
N LEU A 42 -21.40 -11.33 -9.29
CA LEU A 42 -20.20 -10.97 -10.03
C LEU A 42 -19.85 -11.94 -11.18
N ARG A 43 -20.76 -12.84 -11.60
CA ARG A 43 -20.50 -13.81 -12.68
C ARG A 43 -20.23 -13.15 -14.05
N HIS A 44 -20.75 -11.93 -14.24
CA HIS A 44 -20.62 -11.14 -15.46
C HIS A 44 -19.31 -10.34 -15.52
N VAL A 45 -18.59 -10.23 -14.39
CA VAL A 45 -17.29 -9.54 -14.33
C VAL A 45 -16.20 -10.52 -14.78
N PRO A 46 -15.37 -10.16 -15.77
CA PRO A 46 -14.37 -11.06 -16.31
C PRO A 46 -13.21 -11.30 -15.32
N GLY A 47 -12.58 -12.47 -15.40
CA GLY A 47 -11.46 -12.87 -14.55
C GLY A 47 -11.19 -14.37 -14.64
N PRO A 48 -10.09 -14.86 -14.04
CA PRO A 48 -9.79 -16.29 -14.03
C PRO A 48 -10.91 -17.11 -13.39
N SER A 49 -11.25 -18.28 -13.94
CA SER A 49 -12.33 -19.12 -13.40
C SER A 49 -12.19 -19.44 -11.91
N ALA A 50 -10.96 -19.58 -11.42
CA ALA A 50 -10.66 -19.80 -10.00
C ALA A 50 -11.13 -18.65 -9.10
N THR A 51 -11.17 -17.40 -9.59
CA THR A 51 -11.58 -16.23 -8.78
C THR A 51 -13.07 -16.22 -8.44
N LYS A 52 -13.87 -17.05 -9.12
CA LYS A 52 -15.26 -17.32 -8.73
C LYS A 52 -15.35 -18.01 -7.36
N LEU A 53 -14.34 -18.81 -7.01
CA LEU A 53 -14.31 -19.63 -5.80
C LEU A 53 -13.35 -19.11 -4.73
N THR A 54 -12.19 -18.61 -5.14
CA THR A 54 -11.10 -18.20 -4.23
C THR A 54 -10.23 -17.09 -4.81
N GLY A 55 -9.71 -16.21 -3.94
CA GLY A 55 -8.69 -15.22 -4.29
C GLY A 55 -7.25 -15.75 -4.28
N ALA A 56 -7.07 -17.07 -4.09
CA ALA A 56 -5.77 -17.69 -3.85
C ALA A 56 -4.70 -17.36 -4.91
N THR A 57 -5.07 -17.24 -6.19
CA THR A 57 -4.12 -16.96 -7.27
C THR A 57 -3.46 -15.59 -7.11
N VAL A 58 -4.26 -14.56 -6.83
CA VAL A 58 -3.76 -13.21 -6.59
C VAL A 58 -3.08 -13.13 -5.22
N TRP A 59 -3.59 -13.84 -4.21
CA TRP A 59 -3.00 -13.90 -2.88
C TRP A 59 -1.61 -14.56 -2.85
N LEU A 60 -1.41 -15.67 -3.58
CA LEU A 60 -0.09 -16.29 -3.75
C LEU A 60 0.90 -15.32 -4.42
N SER A 61 0.43 -14.53 -5.38
CA SER A 61 1.24 -13.49 -6.02
C SER A 61 1.60 -12.37 -5.02
N THR A 62 0.74 -12.05 -4.06
CA THR A 62 1.06 -11.14 -2.95
C THR A 62 2.20 -11.68 -2.08
N ILE A 63 2.17 -12.96 -1.72
CA ILE A 63 3.23 -13.59 -0.91
C ILE A 63 4.59 -13.54 -1.63
N GLN A 64 4.57 -13.73 -2.95
CA GLN A 64 5.73 -13.65 -3.82
C GLN A 64 6.17 -12.20 -4.13
N GLY A 65 5.47 -11.19 -3.62
CA GLY A 65 5.77 -9.79 -3.89
C GLY A 65 5.51 -9.37 -5.35
N ARG A 66 4.64 -10.08 -6.06
CA ARG A 66 4.35 -9.90 -7.49
C ARG A 66 2.89 -9.60 -7.80
N ARG A 67 2.12 -9.15 -6.81
CA ARG A 67 0.68 -8.86 -6.95
C ARG A 67 0.40 -7.85 -8.07
N ALA A 68 1.11 -6.72 -8.11
CA ALA A 68 0.91 -5.71 -9.14
C ALA A 68 1.16 -6.24 -10.57
N TYR A 69 2.24 -6.99 -10.80
CA TYR A 69 2.52 -7.61 -12.10
C TYR A 69 1.45 -8.64 -12.46
N LYS A 70 0.97 -9.42 -11.48
CA LYS A 70 -0.12 -10.37 -11.75
C LYS A 70 -1.39 -9.64 -12.18
N LEU A 71 -1.69 -8.51 -11.55
CA LEU A 71 -2.86 -7.71 -11.88
C LEU A 71 -2.70 -7.02 -13.23
N GLU A 72 -1.48 -6.61 -13.59
CA GLU A 72 -1.15 -6.14 -14.94
C GLU A 72 -1.44 -7.21 -16.01
N GLU A 73 -0.99 -8.45 -15.81
CA GLU A 73 -1.31 -9.57 -16.72
C GLU A 73 -2.83 -9.78 -16.87
N LEU A 74 -3.54 -9.75 -15.74
CA LEU A 74 -4.98 -9.96 -15.71
C LEU A 74 -5.73 -8.83 -16.41
N HIS A 75 -5.35 -7.58 -16.19
CA HIS A 75 -5.96 -6.43 -16.86
C HIS A 75 -5.64 -6.38 -18.36
N LYS A 76 -4.43 -6.81 -18.78
CA LYS A 76 -4.12 -7.00 -20.20
C LYS A 76 -5.02 -8.06 -20.86
N LYS A 77 -5.36 -9.12 -20.13
CA LYS A 77 -6.17 -10.23 -20.66
C LYS A 77 -7.68 -9.96 -20.62
N TYR A 78 -8.19 -9.37 -19.54
CA TYR A 78 -9.62 -9.27 -19.26
C TYR A 78 -10.18 -7.84 -19.35
N GLY A 79 -9.32 -6.83 -19.52
CA GLY A 79 -9.70 -5.43 -19.63
C GLY A 79 -9.66 -4.66 -18.30
N PRO A 80 -10.28 -3.46 -18.24
CA PRO A 80 -10.09 -2.52 -17.14
C PRO A 80 -10.78 -2.89 -15.82
N VAL A 81 -11.70 -3.84 -15.83
CA VAL A 81 -12.43 -4.32 -14.65
C VAL A 81 -12.25 -5.83 -14.55
N VAL A 82 -11.60 -6.30 -13.49
CA VAL A 82 -11.24 -7.72 -13.35
C VAL A 82 -11.61 -8.28 -11.98
N ARG A 83 -12.27 -9.43 -11.95
CA ARG A 83 -12.57 -10.17 -10.72
C ARG A 83 -11.32 -10.90 -10.22
N THR A 84 -10.85 -10.53 -9.03
CA THR A 84 -9.65 -11.07 -8.38
C THR A 84 -9.95 -12.04 -7.24
N GLY A 85 -11.21 -12.07 -6.78
CA GLY A 85 -11.70 -13.01 -5.77
C GLY A 85 -13.22 -13.15 -5.81
N PRO A 86 -13.81 -13.97 -4.91
CA PRO A 86 -15.24 -14.26 -4.95
C PRO A 86 -16.10 -13.01 -4.86
N ASN A 87 -15.69 -12.04 -4.04
CA ASN A 87 -16.32 -10.74 -3.87
C ASN A 87 -15.32 -9.59 -4.05
N GLU A 88 -14.25 -9.79 -4.83
CA GLU A 88 -13.18 -8.79 -5.01
C GLU A 88 -13.00 -8.45 -6.49
N VAL A 89 -12.97 -7.16 -6.79
CA VAL A 89 -12.81 -6.61 -8.14
C VAL A 89 -11.70 -5.56 -8.15
N SER A 90 -10.82 -5.69 -9.13
CA SER A 90 -9.72 -4.80 -9.42
C SER A 90 -10.07 -3.89 -10.60
N ILE A 91 -9.74 -2.61 -10.49
CA ILE A 91 -10.02 -1.58 -11.51
C ILE A 91 -8.71 -0.92 -11.92
N SER A 92 -8.43 -0.82 -13.23
CA SER A 92 -7.21 -0.19 -13.74
C SER A 92 -7.43 1.14 -14.45
N ASP A 93 -8.67 1.46 -14.84
CA ASP A 93 -8.97 2.71 -15.55
C ASP A 93 -8.97 3.91 -14.59
N TRP A 94 -8.04 4.85 -14.81
CA TRP A 94 -7.89 6.06 -13.99
C TRP A 94 -9.17 6.89 -13.89
N ARG A 95 -10.06 6.83 -14.88
CA ARG A 95 -11.32 7.59 -14.91
C ARG A 95 -12.25 7.24 -13.75
N HIS A 96 -12.08 6.07 -13.14
CA HIS A 96 -12.86 5.63 -11.98
C HIS A 96 -12.25 5.99 -10.62
N LEU A 97 -11.02 6.56 -10.57
CA LEU A 97 -10.35 6.96 -9.32
C LEU A 97 -11.23 7.83 -8.44
N ARG A 98 -11.82 8.88 -9.03
CA ARG A 98 -12.68 9.82 -8.32
C ARG A 98 -13.95 9.14 -7.80
N THR A 99 -14.61 8.34 -8.62
CA THR A 99 -15.80 7.59 -8.20
C THR A 99 -15.51 6.65 -7.04
N ILE A 100 -14.37 5.96 -7.05
CA ILE A 100 -14.05 4.93 -6.05
C ILE A 100 -13.49 5.54 -4.75
N TYR A 101 -12.72 6.63 -4.82
CA TYR A 101 -12.04 7.19 -3.66
C TYR A 101 -12.64 8.48 -3.11
N LEU A 102 -13.45 9.22 -3.88
CA LEU A 102 -14.16 10.41 -3.41
C LEU A 102 -15.61 10.12 -2.99
N ASN A 103 -16.22 9.00 -3.42
CA ASN A 103 -17.57 8.65 -2.99
C ASN A 103 -17.57 8.11 -1.56
N THR A 104 -18.12 8.89 -0.63
CA THR A 104 -18.21 8.53 0.80
C THR A 104 -19.59 8.02 1.23
N LYS A 105 -20.60 8.04 0.35
CA LYS A 105 -21.99 7.64 0.71
C LYS A 105 -22.26 6.16 0.41
N GLY A 106 -21.76 5.65 -0.72
CA GLY A 106 -21.98 4.26 -1.15
C GLY A 106 -20.80 3.30 -0.91
N MET A 107 -19.73 3.77 -0.26
CA MET A 107 -18.50 3.02 -0.09
C MET A 107 -17.79 3.40 1.21
N ILE A 108 -17.29 2.39 1.92
CA ILE A 108 -16.42 2.59 3.08
C ILE A 108 -15.04 2.00 2.82
N LYS A 109 -14.04 2.39 3.61
CA LYS A 109 -12.79 1.63 3.66
C LYS A 109 -13.09 0.22 4.14
N ASN A 110 -12.47 -0.78 3.52
CA ASN A 110 -12.68 -2.17 3.92
C ASN A 110 -12.27 -2.34 5.39
N PRO A 111 -13.17 -2.75 6.31
CA PRO A 111 -12.83 -2.91 7.73
C PRO A 111 -11.70 -3.92 7.97
N ASP A 112 -11.61 -4.96 7.15
CA ASP A 112 -10.57 -5.98 7.30
C ASP A 112 -9.17 -5.44 6.96
N PHE A 113 -9.09 -4.40 6.12
CA PHE A 113 -7.83 -3.68 5.88
C PHE A 113 -7.32 -3.00 7.15
N TYR A 114 -8.20 -2.34 7.92
CA TYR A 114 -7.81 -1.68 9.18
C TYR A 114 -7.58 -2.65 10.32
N LYS A 115 -8.34 -3.76 10.41
CA LYS A 115 -8.06 -4.82 11.39
C LYS A 115 -6.65 -5.39 11.25
N ALA A 116 -6.15 -5.50 10.01
CA ALA A 116 -4.79 -5.94 9.74
C ALA A 116 -3.74 -4.86 10.04
N ALA A 117 -4.14 -3.58 10.12
CA ALA A 117 -3.28 -2.42 10.35
C ALA A 117 -3.46 -1.80 11.75
N THR A 118 -4.08 -2.51 12.69
CA THR A 118 -4.12 -2.11 14.11
C THR A 118 -2.96 -2.77 14.84
N PHE A 119 -2.14 -1.98 15.53
CA PHE A 119 -0.84 -2.40 16.00
C PHE A 119 -0.78 -2.69 17.50
N VAL A 120 -1.52 -1.94 18.31
CA VAL A 120 -1.49 -1.92 19.78
C VAL A 120 -2.91 -2.12 20.33
N CYS A 121 -3.87 -1.32 19.88
CA CYS A 121 -5.23 -1.27 20.45
C CYS A 121 -6.16 -2.35 19.86
N LYS A 122 -5.97 -3.63 20.24
CA LYS A 122 -7.07 -4.60 20.38
C LYS A 122 -6.67 -5.90 21.09
N ASP A 123 -7.38 -6.19 22.17
CA ASP A 123 -7.58 -7.56 22.65
C ASP A 123 -8.60 -8.26 21.73
N ASN A 124 -8.15 -9.30 21.02
CA ASN A 124 -9.01 -10.18 20.24
C ASN A 124 -8.35 -11.57 20.13
N ILE A 125 -9.02 -12.53 19.50
CA ILE A 125 -8.52 -13.92 19.35
C ILE A 125 -7.14 -14.00 18.66
N PHE A 126 -6.68 -12.93 18.00
CA PHE A 126 -5.34 -12.82 17.45
C PHE A 126 -4.25 -12.57 18.50
N GLN A 127 -4.56 -12.15 19.73
CA GLN A 127 -3.57 -12.12 20.83
C GLN A 127 -3.09 -13.54 21.18
N MET A 128 -3.99 -14.53 21.11
CA MET A 128 -3.62 -15.94 21.23
C MET A 128 -2.71 -16.38 20.07
N ILE A 129 -3.03 -15.95 18.85
CA ILE A 129 -2.19 -16.20 17.65
C ILE A 129 -0.87 -15.42 17.74
N PHE A 130 -0.83 -14.26 18.40
CA PHE A 130 0.38 -13.43 18.59
C PHE A 130 1.33 -14.06 19.60
N ASN A 131 0.81 -14.54 20.74
CA ASN A 131 1.57 -15.26 21.76
C ASN A 131 2.10 -16.62 21.26
N ILE A 132 1.36 -17.26 20.36
CA ILE A 132 1.84 -18.45 19.63
C ILE A 132 2.83 -18.02 18.53
N GLY A 133 2.54 -16.92 17.85
CA GLY A 133 3.29 -16.37 16.72
C GLY A 133 4.73 -16.03 17.06
N ILE A 134 4.99 -15.35 18.18
CA ILE A 134 6.36 -15.06 18.66
C ILE A 134 7.15 -16.34 19.00
N LYS A 135 6.47 -17.48 19.22
CA LYS A 135 7.07 -18.78 19.52
C LYS A 135 7.27 -19.64 18.26
N LEU A 136 6.73 -19.24 17.10
CA LEU A 136 6.92 -19.96 15.86
C LEU A 136 8.34 -19.73 15.31
N PRO A 137 9.07 -20.75 14.86
CA PRO A 137 10.39 -20.55 14.28
C PRO A 137 10.33 -19.92 12.88
N GLY A 138 11.43 -19.26 12.50
CA GLY A 138 11.63 -18.73 11.16
C GLY A 138 10.84 -17.46 10.85
N ALA A 139 10.68 -17.16 9.56
CA ALA A 139 10.20 -15.86 9.08
C ALA A 139 8.82 -15.44 9.64
N ILE A 140 7.97 -16.41 10.02
CA ILE A 140 6.67 -16.14 10.63
C ILE A 140 6.87 -15.55 12.03
N GLY A 141 7.59 -16.23 12.93
CA GLY A 141 7.83 -15.70 14.27
C GLY A 141 8.71 -14.46 14.29
N ASP A 142 9.70 -14.37 13.40
CA ASP A 142 10.51 -13.17 13.24
C ASP A 142 9.65 -11.93 12.92
N SER A 143 8.54 -12.10 12.19
CA SER A 143 7.62 -11.01 11.88
C SER A 143 6.85 -10.56 13.11
N TYR A 144 6.46 -11.49 13.99
CA TYR A 144 5.82 -11.17 15.27
C TYR A 144 6.80 -10.50 16.23
N LEU A 145 8.03 -10.99 16.34
CA LEU A 145 9.08 -10.40 17.18
C LEU A 145 9.44 -8.98 16.73
N LYS A 146 9.54 -8.74 15.41
CA LYS A 146 9.75 -7.38 14.88
C LYS A 146 8.60 -6.45 15.25
N ARG A 147 7.35 -6.91 15.15
CA ARG A 147 6.20 -6.11 15.56
C ARG A 147 6.27 -5.74 17.05
N GLU A 148 6.68 -6.67 17.90
CA GLU A 148 6.84 -6.42 19.32
C GLU A 148 7.94 -5.38 19.60
N TYR A 149 9.08 -5.49 18.93
CA TYR A 149 10.14 -4.47 19.01
C TYR A 149 9.64 -3.08 18.61
N TRP A 150 8.90 -2.96 17.51
CA TRP A 150 8.31 -1.69 17.08
C TRP A 150 7.29 -1.15 18.09
N ARG A 151 6.54 -2.04 18.74
CA ARG A 151 5.60 -1.69 19.79
C ARG A 151 6.36 -1.09 20.98
N GLU A 152 7.33 -1.80 21.53
CA GLU A 152 8.18 -1.34 22.65
C GLU A 152 8.84 0.02 22.34
N LYS A 153 9.40 0.18 21.13
CA LYS A 153 10.00 1.46 20.73
C LYS A 153 8.99 2.60 20.61
N SER A 154 7.75 2.30 20.24
CA SER A 154 6.68 3.29 20.21
C SER A 154 6.31 3.76 21.62
N TYR A 155 6.25 2.84 22.60
CA TYR A 155 6.06 3.20 24.01
C TYR A 155 7.19 4.10 24.51
N GLU A 156 8.44 3.67 24.37
CA GLU A 156 9.62 4.45 24.80
C GLU A 156 9.62 5.87 24.20
N MET A 157 9.28 5.99 22.91
CA MET A 157 9.23 7.28 22.23
C MET A 157 8.11 8.17 22.75
N VAL A 158 6.90 7.63 22.96
CA VAL A 158 5.76 8.39 23.47
C VAL A 158 5.98 8.79 24.92
N ASP A 159 6.48 7.89 25.76
CA ASP A 159 6.81 8.19 27.17
C ASP A 159 7.85 9.31 27.25
N HIS A 160 8.94 9.19 26.50
CA HIS A 160 9.96 10.22 26.45
C HIS A 160 9.41 11.56 25.95
N PHE A 161 8.58 11.54 24.90
CA PHE A 161 7.95 12.73 24.37
C PHE A 161 7.04 13.40 25.40
N LEU A 162 6.19 12.61 26.09
CA LEU A 162 5.28 13.12 27.11
C LEU A 162 6.02 13.73 28.30
N GLU A 163 7.16 13.14 28.70
CA GLU A 163 7.98 13.63 29.80
C GLU A 163 8.78 14.90 29.46
N LYS A 164 9.25 15.03 28.21
CA LYS A 164 10.28 16.03 27.86
C LYS A 164 9.80 17.13 26.92
N SER A 165 8.73 16.91 26.18
CA SER A 165 8.44 17.70 24.98
C SER A 165 6.96 17.89 24.67
N ALA A 166 6.05 17.39 25.51
CA ALA A 166 4.61 17.51 25.28
C ALA A 166 4.10 18.95 25.16
N ASP A 167 4.78 19.91 25.79
CA ASP A 167 4.41 21.33 25.73
C ASP A 167 5.11 22.10 24.59
N ASP A 168 5.99 21.46 23.82
CA ASP A 168 6.66 22.08 22.69
C ASP A 168 5.86 21.87 21.40
N GLU A 169 5.22 22.94 20.93
CA GLU A 169 4.38 22.93 19.72
C GLU A 169 5.14 22.60 18.43
N LYS A 170 6.48 22.53 18.45
CA LYS A 170 7.30 22.12 17.29
C LYS A 170 7.13 20.65 16.92
N TYR A 171 6.72 19.79 17.85
CA TYR A 171 6.57 18.36 17.59
C TYR A 171 5.21 18.02 17.01
N LEU A 172 5.21 17.12 16.03
CA LEU A 172 4.00 16.64 15.35
C LEU A 172 2.99 16.00 16.32
N LEU A 173 3.47 15.36 17.40
CA LEU A 173 2.61 14.65 18.36
C LEU A 173 1.97 15.59 19.40
N THR A 174 2.48 16.83 19.55
CA THR A 174 2.01 17.79 20.56
C THR A 174 0.50 18.05 20.49
N PRO A 175 -0.09 18.38 19.32
CA PRO A 175 -1.53 18.63 19.23
C PRO A 175 -2.38 17.41 19.59
N LEU A 176 -1.87 16.19 19.37
CA LEU A 176 -2.58 14.94 19.68
C LEU A 176 -2.52 14.61 21.17
N ALA A 177 -1.37 14.87 21.81
CA ALA A 177 -1.16 14.61 23.21
C ALA A 177 -1.87 15.61 24.12
N THR A 178 -1.89 16.89 23.74
CA THR A 178 -2.42 17.96 24.59
C THR A 178 -3.88 18.31 24.25
N GLY A 179 -4.29 18.12 22.99
CA GLY A 179 -5.60 18.47 22.47
C GLY A 179 -6.73 17.50 22.82
N VAL A 180 -7.96 18.01 22.76
CA VAL A 180 -9.17 17.19 22.83
C VAL A 180 -9.55 16.80 21.41
N GLU A 181 -9.64 15.50 21.14
CA GLU A 181 -10.03 14.99 19.82
C GLU A 181 -11.53 15.23 19.61
N GLY A 182 -11.90 15.82 18.47
CA GLY A 182 -13.25 16.35 18.24
C GLY A 182 -14.33 15.28 18.08
N TYR A 183 -14.01 14.10 17.57
CA TYR A 183 -14.95 12.99 17.47
C TYR A 183 -15.19 12.29 18.82
N LEU A 184 -14.14 12.11 19.62
CA LEU A 184 -14.20 11.46 20.93
C LEU A 184 -14.66 12.40 22.05
N GLY A 185 -14.48 13.71 21.90
CA GLY A 185 -14.77 14.71 22.93
C GLY A 185 -13.84 14.59 24.15
N ARG A 186 -12.72 13.87 24.03
CA ARG A 186 -11.71 13.69 25.08
C ARG A 186 -10.30 13.70 24.50
N LYS A 187 -9.30 13.86 25.36
CA LYS A 187 -7.90 13.58 25.00
C LYS A 187 -7.74 12.11 24.63
N LEU A 188 -6.77 11.83 23.77
CA LEU A 188 -6.35 10.46 23.50
C LEU A 188 -5.78 9.83 24.77
N THR A 189 -6.06 8.55 24.97
CA THR A 189 -5.37 7.78 26.02
C THR A 189 -3.92 7.58 25.61
N HIS A 190 -3.08 7.21 26.58
CA HIS A 190 -1.69 6.86 26.31
C HIS A 190 -1.57 5.77 25.23
N GLU A 191 -2.35 4.69 25.35
CA GLU A 191 -2.40 3.61 24.35
C GLU A 191 -2.81 4.08 22.95
N GLU A 192 -3.75 5.03 22.86
CA GLU A 192 -4.13 5.63 21.58
C GLU A 192 -3.01 6.50 21.01
N LEU A 193 -2.26 7.22 21.85
CA LEU A 193 -1.09 7.98 21.41
C LEU A 193 0.04 7.06 20.90
N VAL A 194 0.28 5.93 21.56
CA VAL A 194 1.24 4.92 21.09
C VAL A 194 0.80 4.33 19.73
N GLU A 195 -0.49 4.02 19.57
CA GLU A 195 -1.04 3.55 18.29
C GLU A 195 -0.83 4.58 17.16
N GLU A 196 -1.14 5.86 17.41
CA GLU A 196 -0.96 6.94 16.42
C GLU A 196 0.53 7.15 16.08
N ALA A 197 1.40 7.18 17.09
CA ALA A 197 2.84 7.29 16.89
C ALA A 197 3.41 6.13 16.06
N MET A 198 3.00 4.89 16.36
CA MET A 198 3.38 3.72 15.59
C MET A 198 2.85 3.79 14.15
N GLY A 199 1.61 4.25 13.97
CA GLY A 199 0.99 4.48 12.66
C GLY A 199 1.77 5.47 11.81
N TYR A 200 2.22 6.59 12.38
CA TYR A 200 3.05 7.58 11.68
C TYR A 200 4.41 7.03 11.28
N MET A 201 5.11 6.33 12.17
CA MET A 201 6.40 5.73 11.85
C MET A 201 6.28 4.68 10.75
N PHE A 202 5.27 3.80 10.83
CA PHE A 202 5.03 2.76 9.84
C PHE A 202 4.70 3.34 8.46
N ALA A 203 3.81 4.33 8.41
CA ALA A 203 3.33 4.90 7.14
C ALA A 203 4.34 5.88 6.50
N GLY A 204 5.05 6.67 7.32
CA GLY A 204 5.90 7.77 6.85
C GLY A 204 7.33 7.36 6.49
N SER A 205 7.95 6.46 7.24
CA SER A 205 9.39 6.16 7.09
C SER A 205 9.70 5.39 5.79
N GLY A 206 9.06 4.24 5.60
CA GLY A 206 9.35 3.33 4.49
C GLY A 206 8.96 3.89 3.13
N THR A 207 7.89 4.69 3.06
CA THR A 207 7.38 5.22 1.79
C THR A 207 8.26 6.36 1.27
N THR A 208 8.62 7.34 2.10
CA THR A 208 9.52 8.42 1.67
C THR A 208 10.91 7.88 1.32
N SER A 209 11.47 6.99 2.15
CA SER A 209 12.79 6.39 1.89
C SER A 209 12.83 5.57 0.59
N SER A 210 11.77 4.81 0.29
CA SER A 210 11.66 4.07 -0.98
C SER A 210 11.57 5.03 -2.17
N THR A 211 10.79 6.12 -2.04
CA THR A 211 10.71 7.16 -3.09
C THR A 211 12.08 7.75 -3.37
N LEU A 212 12.84 8.11 -2.32
CA LEU A 212 14.19 8.64 -2.47
C LEU A 212 15.15 7.63 -3.10
N ALA A 213 15.08 6.36 -2.70
CA ALA A 213 15.91 5.30 -3.29
C ALA A 213 15.64 5.15 -4.80
N TYR A 214 14.38 5.12 -5.23
CA TYR A 214 14.05 5.03 -6.65
C TYR A 214 14.36 6.32 -7.42
N LEU A 215 14.25 7.50 -6.79
CA LEU A 215 14.69 8.76 -7.36
C LEU A 215 16.20 8.69 -7.68
N LEU A 216 17.02 8.32 -6.70
CA LEU A 216 18.46 8.21 -6.87
C LEU A 216 18.82 7.12 -7.90
N TYR A 217 18.10 6.00 -7.90
CA TYR A 217 18.30 4.96 -8.90
C TYR A 217 18.05 5.47 -10.32
N GLU A 218 16.92 6.15 -10.57
CA GLU A 218 16.63 6.70 -11.89
C GLU A 218 17.66 7.75 -12.31
N LEU A 219 18.01 8.69 -11.44
CA LEU A 219 19.02 9.72 -11.74
C LEU A 219 20.41 9.13 -12.01
N SER A 220 20.73 7.97 -11.45
CA SER A 220 22.03 7.32 -11.56
C SER A 220 22.18 6.45 -12.82
N LYS A 221 21.13 6.29 -13.62
CA LYS A 221 21.21 5.56 -14.89
C LYS A 221 21.93 6.39 -15.95
N PRO A 222 22.78 5.78 -16.80
CA PRO A 222 23.51 6.51 -17.85
C PRO A 222 22.61 7.36 -18.76
N GLU A 223 21.46 6.83 -19.15
CA GLU A 223 20.48 7.51 -20.01
C GLU A 223 19.82 8.73 -19.34
N ASN A 224 19.84 8.79 -18.00
CA ASN A 224 19.23 9.86 -17.21
C ASN A 224 20.28 10.83 -16.63
N ALA A 225 21.57 10.68 -16.97
CA ALA A 225 22.62 11.59 -16.51
C ALA A 225 22.32 13.08 -16.83
N PRO A 226 21.76 13.46 -18.00
CA PRO A 226 21.36 14.85 -18.26
C PRO A 226 20.28 15.37 -17.30
N ILE A 227 19.39 14.49 -16.82
CA ILE A 227 18.34 14.85 -15.87
C ILE A 227 18.97 15.18 -14.51
N GLN A 228 19.93 14.36 -14.06
CA GLN A 228 20.67 14.59 -12.82
C GLN A 228 21.43 15.92 -12.86
N GLU A 229 22.11 16.22 -13.97
CA GLU A 229 22.86 17.47 -14.13
C GLU A 229 21.93 18.69 -14.16
N ARG A 230 20.85 18.64 -14.94
CA ARG A 230 19.86 19.74 -14.96
C ARG A 230 19.26 19.97 -13.58
N LEU A 231 18.92 18.91 -12.86
CA LEU A 231 18.39 19.02 -11.50
C LEU A 231 19.42 19.65 -10.55
N ARG A 232 20.71 19.31 -10.70
CA ARG A 232 21.82 19.95 -9.98
C ARG A 232 21.85 21.45 -10.23
N THR A 233 21.86 21.85 -11.49
CA THR A 233 21.92 23.27 -11.89
C THR A 233 20.75 24.06 -11.29
N GLU A 234 19.53 23.53 -11.38
CA GLU A 234 18.32 24.15 -10.84
C GLU A 234 18.38 24.32 -9.31
N VAL A 235 18.87 23.30 -8.59
CA VAL A 235 19.04 23.38 -7.13
C VAL A 235 20.13 24.39 -6.76
N LEU A 236 21.29 24.36 -7.43
CA LEU A 236 22.43 25.23 -7.10
C LEU A 236 22.16 26.71 -7.42
N ALA A 237 21.27 27.00 -8.36
CA ALA A 237 20.82 28.35 -8.67
C ALA A 237 19.98 28.99 -7.54
N ILE A 238 19.47 28.18 -6.61
CA ILE A 238 18.64 28.62 -5.48
C ILE A 238 19.52 28.69 -4.21
N PRO A 239 19.40 29.74 -3.37
CA PRO A 239 20.07 29.79 -2.07
C PRO A 239 19.73 28.57 -1.20
N HIS A 240 20.67 28.16 -0.34
CA HIS A 240 20.52 26.94 0.47
C HIS A 240 19.34 27.02 1.46
N ASP A 241 19.10 28.19 2.03
CA ASP A 241 18.04 28.48 3.00
C ASP A 241 16.69 28.80 2.35
N ASP A 242 16.63 29.00 1.03
CA ASP A 242 15.40 29.29 0.29
C ASP A 242 14.64 28.02 -0.14
N ILE A 243 14.13 27.30 0.87
CA ILE A 243 13.30 26.12 0.63
C ILE A 243 11.99 26.46 -0.09
N VAL A 244 11.50 27.70 0.01
CA VAL A 244 10.25 28.12 -0.64
C VAL A 244 10.43 28.11 -2.15
N THR A 245 11.55 28.62 -2.65
CA THR A 245 11.85 28.56 -4.08
C THR A 245 12.12 27.13 -4.56
N ILE A 246 12.76 26.27 -3.77
CA ILE A 246 12.89 24.83 -4.08
C ILE A 246 11.51 24.18 -4.28
N ARG A 247 10.59 24.40 -3.32
CA ARG A 247 9.21 23.87 -3.36
C ARG A 247 8.42 24.33 -4.57
N ASN A 248 8.71 25.52 -5.08
CA ASN A 248 7.98 26.13 -6.20
C ASN A 248 8.69 25.97 -7.56
N ASN A 249 9.92 25.45 -7.58
CA ASN A 249 10.66 25.24 -8.82
C ASN A 249 9.99 24.15 -9.67
N THR A 250 9.69 24.49 -10.92
CA THR A 250 8.91 23.64 -11.83
C THR A 250 9.64 22.34 -12.18
N TYR A 251 10.96 22.39 -12.40
CA TYR A 251 11.72 21.21 -12.80
C TYR A 251 12.02 20.26 -11.62
N ILE A 252 12.31 20.80 -10.43
CA ILE A 252 12.46 19.99 -9.21
C ILE A 252 11.15 19.21 -8.95
N ASN A 253 10.00 19.90 -9.01
CA ASN A 253 8.68 19.28 -8.91
C ASN A 253 8.46 18.21 -9.99
N ALA A 254 8.87 18.48 -11.23
CA ALA A 254 8.75 17.54 -12.34
C ALA A 254 9.50 16.22 -12.09
N VAL A 255 10.73 16.28 -11.58
CA VAL A 255 11.52 15.08 -11.26
C VAL A 255 10.89 14.27 -10.13
N ILE A 256 10.43 14.94 -9.07
CA ILE A 256 9.78 14.24 -7.94
C ILE A 256 8.44 13.62 -8.38
N LYS A 257 7.61 14.35 -9.14
CA LYS A 257 6.36 13.82 -9.71
C LYS A 257 6.62 12.61 -10.61
N GLU A 258 7.65 12.66 -11.47
CA GLU A 258 7.99 11.54 -12.34
C GLU A 258 8.48 10.32 -11.55
N THR A 259 9.20 10.54 -10.45
CA THR A 259 9.56 9.46 -9.52
C THR A 259 8.32 8.81 -8.92
N LEU A 260 7.39 9.61 -8.38
CA LEU A 260 6.16 9.12 -7.79
C LEU A 260 5.25 8.39 -8.79
N ARG A 261 5.32 8.76 -10.08
CA ARG A 261 4.59 8.10 -11.17
C ARG A 261 5.26 6.79 -11.61
N ALA A 262 6.57 6.83 -11.87
CA ALA A 262 7.32 5.68 -12.38
C ALA A 262 7.52 4.61 -11.31
N HIS A 263 7.64 5.01 -10.05
CA HIS A 263 7.89 4.13 -8.90
C HIS A 263 6.92 4.43 -7.75
N PRO A 264 5.60 4.22 -7.94
CA PRO A 264 4.63 4.52 -6.90
C PRO A 264 4.83 3.58 -5.73
N THR A 265 5.04 4.13 -4.53
CA THR A 265 5.46 3.33 -3.37
C THR A 265 4.40 2.37 -2.87
N ILE A 266 3.13 2.75 -3.00
CA ILE A 266 2.00 1.87 -2.74
C ILE A 266 1.45 1.39 -4.09
N ILE A 267 1.98 0.29 -4.62
CA ILE A 267 1.49 -0.33 -5.87
C ILE A 267 0.22 -1.17 -5.68
N SER A 268 0.00 -1.65 -4.46
CA SER A 268 -1.16 -2.46 -4.09
C SER A 268 -2.46 -1.65 -4.06
N THR A 269 -3.58 -2.34 -4.34
CA THR A 269 -4.93 -1.76 -4.25
C THR A 269 -5.26 -1.30 -2.84
N ILE A 270 -5.84 -0.10 -2.71
CA ILE A 270 -6.39 0.39 -1.45
C ILE A 270 -7.89 0.05 -1.39
N PRO A 271 -8.30 -1.05 -0.74
CA PRO A 271 -9.64 -1.59 -0.90
C PRO A 271 -10.73 -0.68 -0.31
N ARG A 272 -11.86 -0.61 -1.01
CA ARG A 272 -13.15 -0.10 -0.55
C ARG A 272 -14.14 -1.24 -0.51
N LEU A 273 -15.07 -1.20 0.45
CA LEU A 273 -16.22 -2.08 0.50
C LEU A 273 -17.43 -1.28 0.03
N LEU A 274 -18.13 -1.79 -0.99
CA LEU A 274 -19.40 -1.22 -1.44
C LEU A 274 -20.47 -1.42 -0.38
N THR A 275 -21.13 -0.35 0.03
CA THR A 275 -22.35 -0.41 0.86
C THR A 275 -23.62 -0.35 0.01
N GLU A 276 -23.49 0.13 -1.23
CA GLU A 276 -24.56 0.21 -2.23
C GLU A 276 -24.05 -0.31 -3.59
N PRO A 277 -24.93 -0.72 -4.52
CA PRO A 277 -24.50 -1.09 -5.87
C PRO A 277 -23.77 0.04 -6.60
N LEU A 278 -22.74 -0.31 -7.37
CA LEU A 278 -21.93 0.63 -8.16
C LEU A 278 -21.88 0.19 -9.62
N THR A 279 -22.25 1.08 -10.53
CA THR A 279 -22.12 0.86 -11.97
C THR A 279 -20.83 1.48 -12.50
N LEU A 280 -19.99 0.68 -13.16
CA LEU A 280 -18.74 1.08 -13.82
C LEU A 280 -18.78 0.64 -15.29
N GLY A 281 -19.10 1.57 -16.17
CA GLY A 281 -19.36 1.26 -17.58
C GLY A 281 -20.52 0.27 -17.71
N GLN A 282 -20.24 -0.89 -18.30
CA GLN A 282 -21.21 -1.98 -18.48
C GLN A 282 -21.36 -2.91 -17.26
N TYR A 283 -20.54 -2.76 -16.23
CA TYR A 283 -20.53 -3.65 -15.07
C TYR A 283 -21.32 -3.03 -13.92
N THR A 284 -22.19 -3.81 -13.27
CA THR A 284 -22.90 -3.40 -12.06
C THR A 284 -22.47 -4.29 -10.90
N LEU A 285 -21.72 -3.70 -9.98
CA LEU A 285 -21.18 -4.38 -8.81
C LEU A 285 -22.16 -4.24 -7.65
N PRO A 286 -22.57 -5.33 -6.98
CA PRO A 286 -23.49 -5.27 -5.85
C PRO A 286 -22.81 -4.76 -4.58
N SER A 287 -23.62 -4.31 -3.62
CA SER A 287 -23.19 -4.10 -2.23
C SER A 287 -22.48 -5.35 -1.67
N GLY A 288 -21.49 -5.13 -0.81
CA GLY A 288 -20.61 -6.18 -0.28
C GLY A 288 -19.41 -6.55 -1.16
N THR A 289 -19.30 -5.96 -2.35
CA THR A 289 -18.11 -6.13 -3.21
C THR A 289 -16.94 -5.30 -2.66
N VAL A 290 -15.77 -5.92 -2.56
CA VAL A 290 -14.49 -5.25 -2.32
C VAL A 290 -13.93 -4.78 -3.66
N ILE A 291 -13.61 -3.49 -3.76
CA ILE A 291 -13.11 -2.87 -4.98
C ILE A 291 -11.86 -2.04 -4.69
N GLY A 292 -10.90 -2.04 -5.60
CA GLY A 292 -9.70 -1.21 -5.48
C GLY A 292 -9.13 -0.80 -6.82
N MET A 293 -8.53 0.39 -6.85
CA MET A 293 -7.77 0.87 -8.01
C MET A 293 -6.36 0.28 -8.02
N GLN A 294 -5.91 -0.20 -9.18
CA GLN A 294 -4.54 -0.63 -9.40
C GLN A 294 -3.62 0.58 -9.59
N ASN A 295 -2.85 0.92 -8.57
CA ASN A 295 -2.02 2.14 -8.59
C ASN A 295 -0.93 2.05 -9.67
N TRP A 296 -0.22 0.91 -9.70
CA TRP A 296 0.81 0.63 -10.71
C TRP A 296 0.32 0.84 -12.15
N LEU A 297 -0.85 0.28 -12.50
CA LEU A 297 -1.33 0.25 -13.88
C LEU A 297 -1.71 1.63 -14.38
N HIS A 298 -2.44 2.41 -13.59
CA HIS A 298 -2.94 3.69 -14.07
C HIS A 298 -1.86 4.79 -14.09
N HIS A 299 -0.81 4.70 -13.26
CA HIS A 299 0.39 5.54 -13.39
C HIS A 299 1.26 5.17 -14.60
N HIS A 300 1.00 4.01 -15.22
CA HIS A 300 1.67 3.51 -16.42
C HIS A 300 0.72 3.40 -17.63
N ASP A 301 -0.45 4.04 -17.57
CA ASP A 301 -1.39 4.07 -18.70
C ASP A 301 -0.82 4.94 -19.82
N ALA A 302 -0.45 4.31 -20.94
CA ALA A 302 0.15 4.99 -22.09
C ALA A 302 -0.78 6.03 -22.76
N SER A 303 -2.10 5.94 -22.53
CA SER A 303 -3.06 6.95 -23.01
C SER A 303 -2.99 8.26 -22.23
N VAL A 304 -2.42 8.24 -21.02
CA VAL A 304 -2.21 9.41 -20.16
C VAL A 304 -0.74 9.80 -20.09
N PHE A 305 0.15 8.81 -20.02
CA PHE A 305 1.58 8.98 -19.89
C PHE A 305 2.30 8.32 -21.07
N PRO A 306 2.53 9.05 -22.18
CA PRO A 306 3.27 8.52 -23.33
C PRO A 306 4.65 8.00 -22.92
N ASP A 307 5.08 6.88 -23.51
CA ASP A 307 6.28 6.13 -23.12
C ASP A 307 6.36 5.89 -21.59
N PRO A 308 5.37 5.22 -20.96
CA PRO A 308 5.21 5.20 -19.51
C PRO A 308 6.38 4.51 -18.76
N LYS A 309 7.18 3.71 -19.47
CA LYS A 309 8.37 3.03 -18.93
C LYS A 309 9.63 3.88 -18.92
N LYS A 310 9.66 5.00 -19.65
CA LYS A 310 10.79 5.95 -19.63
C LYS A 310 10.60 6.94 -18.48
N PHE A 311 11.70 7.29 -17.83
CA PHE A 311 11.73 8.35 -16.83
C PHE A 311 11.88 9.70 -17.54
N VAL A 312 10.77 10.46 -17.68
CA VAL A 312 10.75 11.71 -18.45
C VAL A 312 10.13 12.83 -17.60
N PRO A 313 10.92 13.55 -16.78
CA PRO A 313 10.41 14.68 -15.99
C PRO A 313 9.75 15.76 -16.85
N GLU A 314 10.24 16.01 -18.06
CA GLU A 314 9.74 17.04 -18.97
C GLU A 314 8.23 16.95 -19.24
N ARG A 315 7.61 15.76 -19.09
CA ARG A 315 6.16 15.60 -19.24
C ARG A 315 5.37 16.48 -18.27
N TRP A 316 5.94 16.80 -17.11
CA TRP A 316 5.30 17.62 -16.08
C TRP A 316 5.48 19.12 -16.29
N LEU A 317 6.32 19.54 -17.26
CA LEU A 317 6.45 20.94 -17.64
C LEU A 317 5.24 21.41 -18.47
N ASN A 318 4.56 20.48 -19.14
CA ASN A 318 3.33 20.71 -19.90
C ASN A 318 2.25 19.70 -19.44
N GLU A 319 1.97 19.65 -18.13
CA GLU A 319 1.02 18.67 -17.58
C GLU A 319 -0.40 18.86 -18.15
N THR A 320 -1.04 17.75 -18.55
CA THR A 320 -2.45 17.77 -18.97
C THR A 320 -3.40 17.56 -17.79
N PRO A 321 -4.67 17.96 -17.89
CA PRO A 321 -5.68 17.65 -16.87
C PRO A 321 -5.82 16.15 -16.55
N GLU A 322 -5.65 15.30 -17.57
CA GLU A 322 -5.66 13.84 -17.44
C GLU A 322 -4.47 13.35 -16.62
N MET A 323 -3.25 13.82 -16.92
CA MET A 323 -2.05 13.48 -16.15
C MET A 323 -2.19 13.86 -14.68
N LYS A 324 -2.68 15.07 -14.41
CA LYS A 324 -2.94 15.56 -13.05
C LYS A 324 -3.99 14.72 -12.33
N SER A 325 -5.02 14.27 -13.04
CA SER A 325 -6.10 13.46 -12.46
C SER A 325 -5.69 12.01 -12.21
N ALA A 326 -4.78 11.47 -13.03
CA ALA A 326 -4.27 10.11 -12.91
C ALA A 326 -3.11 9.98 -11.92
N LEU A 327 -2.35 11.04 -11.64
CA LEU A 327 -1.27 10.99 -10.65
C LEU A 327 -1.82 10.98 -9.22
N THR A 328 -1.90 9.81 -8.59
CA THR A 328 -2.43 9.63 -7.22
C THR A 328 -1.48 8.89 -6.26
N PRO A 329 -0.21 9.33 -6.11
CA PRO A 329 0.74 8.70 -5.18
C PRO A 329 0.29 8.77 -3.71
N PHE A 330 -0.55 9.76 -3.38
CA PHE A 330 -1.08 9.98 -2.04
C PHE A 330 -2.57 9.62 -1.89
N SER A 331 -3.16 8.88 -2.86
CA SER A 331 -4.59 8.58 -2.91
C SER A 331 -5.47 9.86 -2.95
N LEU A 332 -6.80 9.70 -2.93
CA LEU A 332 -7.78 10.79 -3.01
C LEU A 332 -8.80 10.73 -1.86
N GLY A 333 -9.46 11.86 -1.59
CA GLY A 333 -10.61 11.98 -0.68
C GLY A 333 -10.24 12.10 0.79
N LYS A 334 -11.24 11.93 1.68
CA LYS A 334 -11.08 12.05 3.15
C LYS A 334 -10.08 11.07 3.78
N ARG A 335 -9.60 10.09 3.01
CA ARG A 335 -8.64 9.06 3.43
C ARG A 335 -7.41 9.04 2.52
N ASN A 336 -7.07 10.19 1.91
CA ASN A 336 -5.77 10.40 1.27
C ASN A 336 -4.66 10.40 2.33
N CYS A 337 -3.40 10.40 1.89
CA CYS A 337 -2.26 10.35 2.79
C CYS A 337 -2.23 11.58 3.71
N ILE A 338 -2.31 11.34 5.02
CA ILE A 338 -2.20 12.39 6.04
C ILE A 338 -0.80 13.03 6.05
N GLY A 339 0.24 12.24 5.77
CA GLY A 339 1.63 12.67 5.73
C GLY A 339 2.10 13.28 4.41
N GLN A 340 1.22 13.53 3.44
CA GLN A 340 1.65 13.98 2.10
C GLN A 340 2.48 15.28 2.14
N ASN A 341 2.09 16.23 3.00
CA ASN A 341 2.82 17.50 3.12
C ASN A 341 4.22 17.27 3.68
N LEU A 342 4.36 16.44 4.70
CA LEU A 342 5.65 16.06 5.27
C LEU A 342 6.52 15.31 4.26
N ALA A 343 5.95 14.33 3.54
CA ALA A 343 6.65 13.58 2.51
C ALA A 343 7.21 14.50 1.40
N TRP A 344 6.41 15.46 0.93
CA TRP A 344 6.91 16.48 -0.01
C TRP A 344 8.07 17.28 0.58
N GLN A 345 7.99 17.68 1.85
CA GLN A 345 9.08 18.40 2.50
C GLN A 345 10.37 17.61 2.59
N GLU A 346 10.28 16.37 3.05
CA GLU A 346 11.42 15.47 3.13
C GLU A 346 12.06 15.26 1.75
N LEU A 347 11.25 15.10 0.70
CA LEU A 347 11.75 14.95 -0.67
C LEU A 347 12.44 16.23 -1.17
N TYR A 348 11.89 17.41 -0.91
CA TYR A 348 12.54 18.67 -1.30
C TYR A 348 13.88 18.86 -0.60
N TRP A 349 13.94 18.58 0.70
CA TRP A 349 15.18 18.67 1.48
C TRP A 349 16.19 17.65 1.01
N ALA A 350 15.79 16.38 0.88
CA ALA A 350 16.68 15.32 0.42
C ALA A 350 17.23 15.60 -0.99
N VAL A 351 16.39 16.03 -1.92
CA VAL A 351 16.85 16.41 -3.27
C VAL A 351 17.79 17.61 -3.20
N SER A 352 17.47 18.65 -2.44
CA SER A 352 18.35 19.82 -2.27
C SER A 352 19.73 19.41 -1.74
N GLU A 353 19.78 18.68 -0.63
CA GLU A 353 21.03 18.26 0.02
C GLU A 353 21.86 17.32 -0.86
N VAL A 354 21.23 16.29 -1.44
CA VAL A 354 21.93 15.37 -2.35
C VAL A 354 22.49 16.14 -3.54
N MET A 355 21.72 17.07 -4.11
CA MET A 355 22.19 17.81 -5.28
C MET A 355 23.27 18.86 -4.97
N ARG A 356 23.38 19.29 -3.72
CA ARG A 356 24.42 20.21 -3.22
C ARG A 356 25.67 19.52 -2.69
N SER A 357 25.61 18.20 -2.49
CA SER A 357 26.74 17.41 -1.95
C SER A 357 28.03 17.46 -2.78
N GLY A 358 27.99 17.99 -4.00
CA GLY A 358 29.12 17.96 -4.94
C GLY A 358 29.35 16.57 -5.54
N LEU A 359 28.45 15.62 -5.32
CA LEU A 359 28.56 14.26 -5.81
C LEU A 359 27.72 14.04 -7.07
N ARG A 360 28.28 13.29 -8.03
CA ARG A 360 27.57 12.69 -9.15
C ARG A 360 27.42 11.20 -8.89
N PHE A 361 26.20 10.69 -9.03
CA PHE A 361 25.89 9.29 -8.79
C PHE A 361 25.74 8.51 -10.10
N ARG A 362 26.26 7.29 -10.11
CA ARG A 362 26.04 6.28 -11.14
C ARG A 362 25.68 4.96 -10.47
N VAL A 363 24.86 4.14 -11.11
CA VAL A 363 24.62 2.77 -10.65
C VAL A 363 25.97 2.03 -10.64
N ALA A 364 26.30 1.39 -9.51
CA ALA A 364 27.56 0.67 -9.36
C ALA A 364 27.65 -0.51 -10.34
N GLU A 365 28.85 -0.81 -10.84
CA GLU A 365 29.06 -1.88 -11.85
C GLU A 365 28.65 -3.26 -11.34
N GLU A 366 28.79 -3.52 -10.05
CA GLU A 366 28.42 -4.81 -9.43
C GLU A 366 26.90 -4.95 -9.22
N MET A 367 26.14 -3.88 -9.42
CA MET A 367 24.70 -3.88 -9.23
C MET A 367 24.00 -4.63 -10.37
N LYS A 368 23.24 -5.67 -10.02
CA LYS A 368 22.49 -6.43 -11.03
C LYS A 368 21.17 -5.74 -11.31
N HIS A 369 20.77 -5.72 -12.59
CA HIS A 369 19.54 -5.03 -13.03
C HIS A 369 18.28 -5.44 -12.23
N TRP A 370 18.16 -6.74 -11.90
CA TRP A 370 16.99 -7.25 -11.16
C TRP A 370 16.89 -6.75 -9.72
N GLU A 371 17.96 -6.20 -9.13
CA GLU A 371 17.99 -5.81 -7.72
C GLU A 371 17.07 -4.61 -7.42
N MET A 372 16.84 -3.75 -8.42
CA MET A 372 15.89 -2.63 -8.33
C MET A 372 14.53 -2.94 -8.97
N GLU A 373 14.26 -4.19 -9.34
CA GLU A 373 12.87 -4.57 -9.64
C GLU A 373 12.01 -4.32 -8.40
N MET A 374 10.87 -3.65 -8.58
CA MET A 374 9.93 -3.42 -7.49
C MET A 374 9.31 -4.73 -7.02
N GLU A 375 9.45 -5.01 -5.73
CA GLU A 375 8.75 -6.09 -5.04
C GLU A 375 7.59 -5.52 -4.20
N ASP A 376 6.37 -6.01 -4.43
CA ASP A 376 5.16 -5.58 -3.73
C ASP A 376 5.08 -6.16 -2.32
N ARG A 377 5.48 -5.38 -1.31
CA ARG A 377 5.34 -5.74 0.10
C ARG A 377 4.36 -4.81 0.79
N PHE A 378 3.26 -4.47 0.11
CA PHE A 378 2.36 -3.35 0.40
C PHE A 378 3.00 -1.98 0.14
N ASN A 379 4.13 -1.70 0.77
CA ASN A 379 5.10 -0.71 0.31
C ASN A 379 6.10 -1.42 -0.62
N ILE A 380 6.48 -0.80 -1.74
CA ILE A 380 7.51 -1.35 -2.60
C ILE A 380 8.85 -1.40 -1.88
N ALA A 381 9.67 -2.38 -2.25
CA ALA A 381 11.08 -2.38 -1.95
C ALA A 381 11.86 -2.86 -3.18
N PRO A 382 13.14 -2.46 -3.34
CA PRO A 382 14.03 -3.12 -4.27
C PRO A 382 14.10 -4.62 -3.95
N ARG A 383 13.92 -5.47 -4.96
CA ARG A 383 13.99 -6.93 -4.81
C ARG A 383 15.32 -7.40 -4.20
N GLY A 384 16.43 -6.72 -4.51
CA GLY A 384 17.75 -6.96 -3.94
C GLY A 384 17.99 -6.34 -2.57
N ARG A 385 17.03 -5.57 -2.03
CA ARG A 385 17.10 -4.88 -0.72
C ARG A 385 18.26 -3.89 -0.58
N ARG A 386 18.82 -3.43 -1.69
CA ARG A 386 19.92 -2.47 -1.72
C ARG A 386 19.91 -1.68 -3.02
N LEU A 387 20.40 -0.44 -2.95
CA LEU A 387 20.82 0.37 -4.09
C LEU A 387 22.32 0.64 -3.93
N MET A 388 23.12 0.26 -4.91
CA MET A 388 24.57 0.54 -4.91
C MET A 388 24.88 1.62 -5.92
N LEU A 389 25.51 2.68 -5.46
CA LEU A 389 25.90 3.83 -6.27
C LEU A 389 27.41 4.04 -6.18
N THR A 390 28.03 4.29 -7.32
CA THR A 390 29.35 4.91 -7.40
C THR A 390 29.17 6.42 -7.37
N ALA A 391 29.86 7.09 -6.46
CA ALA A 391 29.86 8.54 -6.35
C ALA A 391 31.21 9.10 -6.82
N SER A 392 31.18 10.14 -7.64
CA SER A 392 32.36 10.94 -8.02
C SER A 392 32.12 12.39 -7.68
N LEU A 393 33.19 13.18 -7.47
CA LEU A 393 33.02 14.63 -7.40
C LEU A 393 32.55 15.17 -8.76
N VAL A 394 31.75 16.24 -8.71
CA VAL A 394 31.44 17.07 -9.87
C VAL A 394 32.59 18.07 -9.99
N ASP A 395 33.16 18.17 -11.20
CA ASP A 395 34.26 19.08 -11.51
C ASP A 395 33.84 20.57 -11.43
#